data_AF-A0A7S3P3D6-F1
#
_entry.id   AF-A0A7S3P3D6-F1
#
_cell.length_a   1.000
_cell.length_b   1.000
_cell.length_c   1.000
_cell.angle_alpha   90.00
_cell.angle_beta   90.00
_cell.angle_gamma   90.00
#
_symmetry.space_group_name_H-M   'P 1'
#
loop_
_entity.id
_entity.type
_entity.pdbx_description
1 polymer ?
#
loop_
_entity_poly.entity_id
_entity_poly.type
_entity_poly.pdbx_seq_one_letter_code
_entity_poly.pdbx_strand_id
1 'polypeptide(L)'
;MEKFLVMNRYLRALHFTFHGVHHMFPLDKDRLLLPVPIALIIWYSIKVCVQIFIPENPMIAFAASATLGYLNYDLTHYYLHHHAPMTGYKFLKRYHMFHHYKDPDNGYGVSTPLWDYVFGTTLDMTKNHQKKRA
;
A
#
# COMPACT_ATOMS: atom_id res chain seq x y z
N MET A 1 -12.92 5.39 -5.44
CA MET A 1 -11.91 6.26 -6.10
C MET A 1 -12.24 6.68 -7.55
N GLU A 2 -13.17 5.99 -8.22
CA GLU A 2 -13.37 6.11 -9.67
C GLU A 2 -13.79 7.50 -10.19
N LYS A 3 -14.68 8.22 -9.50
CA LYS A 3 -15.26 9.47 -10.03
C LYS A 3 -14.25 10.61 -10.25
N PHE A 4 -13.19 10.71 -9.44
CA PHE A 4 -12.18 11.77 -9.57
C PHE A 4 -11.09 11.47 -10.61
N LEU A 5 -10.74 10.20 -10.78
CA LEU A 5 -9.72 9.76 -11.75
C LEU A 5 -10.27 9.75 -13.19
N VAL A 6 -11.58 9.56 -13.38
CA VAL A 6 -12.20 9.45 -14.72
C VAL A 6 -12.08 10.73 -15.56
N MET A 7 -11.88 11.90 -14.95
CA MET A 7 -11.88 13.17 -15.68
C MET A 7 -10.49 13.69 -16.11
N ASN A 8 -9.40 13.31 -15.45
CA ASN A 8 -8.06 13.87 -15.72
C ASN A 8 -7.03 12.79 -16.08
N ARG A 9 -6.50 12.83 -17.31
CA ARG A 9 -5.53 11.86 -17.82
C ARG A 9 -4.23 11.80 -17.02
N TYR A 10 -3.77 12.93 -16.47
CA TYR A 10 -2.53 12.99 -15.70
C TYR A 10 -2.70 12.35 -14.33
N LEU A 11 -3.83 12.58 -13.65
CA LEU A 11 -4.14 11.93 -12.38
C LEU A 11 -4.29 10.42 -12.55
N ARG A 12 -4.88 9.95 -13.66
CA ARG A 12 -4.89 8.52 -13.99
C ARG A 12 -3.51 7.95 -14.19
N ALA A 13 -2.65 8.66 -14.93
CA ALA A 13 -1.28 8.21 -15.18
C ALA A 13 -0.51 8.09 -13.85
N LEU A 14 -0.61 9.09 -12.98
CA LEU A 14 0.00 9.05 -11.65
C LEU A 14 -0.52 7.85 -10.84
N HIS A 15 -1.84 7.73 -10.67
CA HIS A 15 -2.44 6.61 -9.94
C HIS A 15 -2.00 5.25 -10.51
N PHE A 16 -1.97 5.11 -11.83
CA PHE A 16 -1.50 3.91 -12.50
C PHE A 16 -0.04 3.62 -12.18
N THR A 17 0.85 4.61 -12.27
CA THR A 17 2.27 4.45 -11.97
C THR A 17 2.53 4.10 -10.51
N PHE A 18 1.80 4.72 -9.56
CA PHE A 18 2.03 4.50 -8.13
C PHE A 18 1.49 3.18 -7.61
N HIS A 19 0.37 2.70 -8.15
CA HIS A 19 -0.33 1.55 -7.57
C HIS A 19 -1.20 0.78 -8.58
N GLY A 20 -1.82 1.45 -9.54
CA GLY A 20 -2.73 0.79 -10.49
C GLY A 20 -2.06 -0.28 -11.35
N VAL A 21 -0.79 -0.10 -11.71
CA VAL A 21 0.00 -1.11 -12.44
C VAL A 21 0.17 -2.39 -11.63
N HIS A 22 0.36 -2.26 -10.32
CA HIS A 22 0.48 -3.39 -9.42
C HIS A 22 -0.85 -4.15 -9.28
N HIS A 23 -1.98 -3.43 -9.15
CA HIS A 23 -3.31 -4.06 -9.18
C HIS A 23 -3.63 -4.79 -10.48
N MET A 24 -3.14 -4.27 -11.61
CA MET A 24 -3.33 -4.89 -12.91
C MET A 24 -2.44 -6.12 -13.12
N PHE A 25 -1.21 -6.09 -12.58
CA PHE A 25 -0.23 -7.16 -12.71
C PHE A 25 0.32 -7.59 -11.33
N PRO A 26 -0.50 -8.19 -10.44
CA PRO A 26 -0.14 -8.41 -9.04
C PRO A 26 0.96 -9.45 -8.82
N LEU A 27 1.30 -10.25 -9.83
CA LEU A 27 2.35 -11.27 -9.77
C LEU A 27 3.62 -10.87 -10.53
N ASP A 28 3.65 -9.67 -11.13
CA ASP A 28 4.84 -9.12 -11.76
C ASP A 28 5.77 -8.52 -10.69
N LYS A 29 6.92 -9.18 -10.48
CA LYS A 29 7.91 -8.80 -9.46
C LYS A 29 8.49 -7.41 -9.70
N ASP A 30 8.60 -6.98 -10.95
CA ASP A 30 9.23 -5.73 -11.33
C ASP A 30 8.28 -4.53 -11.19
N ARG A 31 6.99 -4.79 -10.90
CA ARG A 31 5.93 -3.78 -10.82
C ARG A 31 5.22 -3.75 -9.47
N LEU A 32 5.77 -4.41 -8.45
CA LEU A 32 5.20 -4.45 -7.11
C LEU A 32 5.66 -3.27 -6.25
N LEU A 33 6.97 -3.00 -6.26
CA LEU A 33 7.58 -1.97 -5.41
C LEU A 33 7.58 -0.62 -6.12
N LEU A 34 7.54 0.44 -5.32
CA LEU A 34 7.68 1.79 -5.85
C LEU A 34 9.12 1.99 -6.39
N PRO A 35 9.30 2.56 -7.59
CA PRO A 35 10.64 2.86 -8.10
C PRO A 35 11.41 3.79 -7.16
N VAL A 36 12.67 3.44 -6.88
CA VAL A 36 13.53 4.15 -5.92
C VAL A 36 13.57 5.68 -6.13
N PRO A 37 13.69 6.22 -7.36
CA PRO A 37 13.68 7.68 -7.55
C PRO A 37 12.39 8.34 -7.07
N ILE A 38 11.24 7.69 -7.28
CA ILE A 38 9.93 8.21 -6.86
C ILE A 38 9.79 8.12 -5.34
N ALA A 39 10.21 7.00 -4.74
CA ALA A 39 10.24 6.84 -3.28
C ALA A 39 11.10 7.92 -2.61
N LEU A 40 12.28 8.25 -3.17
CA LEU A 40 13.17 9.29 -2.65
C LEU A 40 12.54 10.69 -2.71
N ILE A 41 11.81 11.01 -3.79
CA ILE A 41 11.09 12.28 -3.90
C ILE A 41 10.04 12.40 -2.78
N ILE A 42 9.19 11.38 -2.61
CA ILE A 42 8.18 11.35 -1.56
C ILE A 42 8.82 11.45 -0.18
N TRP A 43 9.88 10.66 0.05
CA TRP A 43 10.60 10.64 1.31
C TRP A 43 11.17 12.03 1.66
N TYR A 44 11.84 12.68 0.72
CA TYR A 44 12.40 14.02 0.94
C TYR A 44 11.30 15.04 1.20
N SER A 45 10.17 14.99 0.47
CA SER A 45 9.02 15.85 0.73
C SER A 45 8.46 15.67 2.15
N ILE A 46 8.30 14.42 2.62
CA ILE A 46 7.85 14.13 3.99
C ILE A 46 8.85 14.68 5.01
N LYS A 47 10.14 14.41 4.80
CA LYS A 47 11.20 14.89 5.70
C LYS A 47 11.15 16.42 5.84
N VAL A 48 11.07 17.16 4.74
CA VAL A 48 10.99 18.63 4.76
C VAL A 48 9.75 19.11 5.53
N CYS A 49 8.59 18.49 5.30
CA CYS A 49 7.37 18.83 6.04
C CYS A 49 7.51 18.58 7.54
N VAL A 50 8.11 17.46 7.95
CA VAL A 50 8.29 17.10 9.36
C VAL A 50 9.36 17.95 10.04
N GLN A 51 10.40 18.37 9.32
CA GLN A 51 11.45 19.27 9.81
C GLN A 51 10.91 20.64 10.26
N ILE A 52 9.72 21.05 9.81
CA ILE A 52 9.05 22.27 10.29
C ILE A 52 8.65 22.14 11.76
N PHE A 53 8.36 20.91 12.22
CA PHE A 53 7.82 20.64 13.56
C PHE A 53 8.83 20.01 14.51
N ILE A 54 9.87 19.34 13.99
CA ILE A 54 10.81 18.55 14.76
C ILE A 54 12.24 19.13 14.62
N PRO A 55 12.94 19.42 15.72
CA PRO A 55 14.33 19.89 15.70
C PRO A 55 15.31 18.90 15.04
N GLU A 56 16.50 19.37 14.65
CA GLU A 56 17.48 18.56 13.92
C GLU A 56 17.94 17.30 14.67
N ASN A 57 18.15 17.39 15.99
CA ASN A 57 18.64 16.26 16.79
C ASN A 57 17.71 15.02 16.74
N PRO A 58 16.40 15.12 17.02
CA PRO A 58 15.48 13.99 16.85
C PRO A 58 15.18 13.63 15.39
N MET A 59 15.51 14.48 14.42
CA MET A 59 15.24 14.23 13.00
C MET A 59 15.95 12.99 12.47
N ILE A 60 17.17 12.71 12.94
CA ILE A 60 17.94 11.52 12.51
C ILE A 60 17.22 10.25 12.96
N ALA A 61 16.75 10.20 14.21
CA ALA A 61 16.01 9.06 14.74
C ALA A 61 14.70 8.87 13.97
N PHE A 62 13.94 9.96 13.75
CA PHE A 62 12.73 9.93 12.93
C PHE A 62 13.02 9.38 11.52
N ALA A 63 14.05 9.90 10.85
CA ALA A 63 14.44 9.47 9.52
C ALA A 63 14.79 7.98 9.45
N ALA A 64 15.58 7.50 10.41
CA ALA A 64 15.95 6.09 10.50
C ALA A 64 14.73 5.18 10.74
N SER A 65 13.88 5.53 11.70
CA SER A 65 12.68 4.76 12.04
C SER A 65 11.65 4.76 10.91
N ALA A 66 11.42 5.90 10.25
CA ALA A 66 10.49 6.00 9.12
C ALA A 66 11.00 5.19 7.92
N THR A 67 12.29 5.27 7.60
CA THR A 67 12.90 4.47 6.52
C THR A 67 12.81 2.98 6.82
N LEU A 68 13.14 2.56 8.04
CA LEU A 68 13.04 1.15 8.46
C LEU A 68 11.59 0.65 8.40
N GLY A 69 10.63 1.45 8.85
CA GLY A 69 9.20 1.14 8.76
C GLY A 69 8.74 0.96 7.32
N TYR A 70 9.17 1.84 6.42
CA TYR A 70 8.89 1.74 4.98
C TYR A 70 9.49 0.47 4.36
N LEU A 71 10.76 0.15 4.65
CA LEU A 71 11.39 -1.07 4.18
C LEU A 71 10.66 -2.33 4.68
N ASN A 72 10.26 -2.34 5.94
CA ASN A 72 9.49 -3.46 6.48
C ASN A 72 8.12 -3.61 5.79
N TYR A 73 7.46 -2.49 5.48
CA TYR A 73 6.24 -2.48 4.66
C TYR A 73 6.48 -3.09 3.27
N ASP A 74 7.48 -2.62 2.53
CA ASP A 74 7.77 -3.07 1.16
C ASP A 74 8.14 -4.56 1.12
N LEU A 75 8.99 -4.99 2.05
CA LEU A 75 9.39 -6.40 2.16
C LEU A 75 8.23 -7.30 2.56
N THR A 76 7.37 -6.85 3.49
CA THR A 76 6.14 -7.56 3.84
C THR A 76 5.25 -7.68 2.61
N HIS A 77 5.01 -6.58 1.91
CA HIS A 77 4.18 -6.55 0.71
C HIS A 77 4.67 -7.56 -0.34
N TYR A 78 5.97 -7.52 -0.66
CA TYR A 78 6.59 -8.45 -1.59
C TYR A 78 6.44 -9.91 -1.13
N TYR A 79 6.64 -10.18 0.17
CA TYR A 79 6.50 -11.50 0.76
C TYR A 79 5.06 -12.03 0.64
N LEU A 80 4.05 -11.19 0.88
CA LEU A 80 2.63 -11.58 0.79
C LEU A 80 2.23 -12.01 -0.64
N HIS A 81 2.77 -11.33 -1.67
CA HIS A 81 2.53 -11.69 -3.06
C HIS A 81 3.25 -12.97 -3.48
N HIS A 82 4.54 -13.08 -3.16
CA HIS A 82 5.41 -14.04 -3.82
C HIS A 82 5.73 -15.30 -3.01
N HIS A 83 5.33 -15.37 -1.74
CA HIS A 83 5.65 -16.49 -0.87
C HIS A 83 4.43 -17.03 -0.14
N ALA A 84 4.52 -18.28 0.33
CA ALA A 84 3.53 -18.90 1.20
C ALA A 84 3.92 -18.70 2.67
N PRO A 85 3.31 -17.74 3.39
CA PRO A 85 3.69 -17.46 4.77
C PRO A 85 3.43 -18.63 5.71
N MET A 86 4.41 -18.91 6.56
CA MET A 86 4.20 -19.67 7.80
C MET A 86 3.59 -18.73 8.87
N THR A 87 3.00 -19.30 9.92
CA THR A 87 1.99 -18.70 10.83
C THR A 87 2.16 -17.20 11.19
N GLY A 88 1.05 -16.48 11.37
CA GLY A 88 0.99 -15.03 11.60
C GLY A 88 0.68 -14.25 10.31
N TYR A 89 1.56 -14.35 9.30
CA TYR A 89 1.39 -13.66 8.01
C TYR A 89 0.31 -14.28 7.10
N LYS A 90 -0.22 -15.46 7.42
CA LYS A 90 -1.33 -16.08 6.65
C LYS A 90 -2.58 -15.20 6.62
N PHE A 91 -2.89 -14.56 7.75
CA PHE A 91 -3.99 -13.62 7.82
C PHE A 91 -3.74 -12.42 6.90
N LEU A 92 -2.58 -11.78 7.02
CA LEU A 92 -2.21 -10.63 6.19
C LEU A 92 -2.20 -10.97 4.71
N LYS A 93 -1.67 -12.15 4.32
CA LYS A 93 -1.73 -12.60 2.93
C LYS A 93 -3.17 -12.73 2.46
N ARG A 94 -4.03 -13.40 3.24
CA ARG A 94 -5.43 -13.56 2.86
C ARG A 94 -6.12 -12.19 2.73
N TYR A 95 -5.91 -11.30 3.70
CA TYR A 95 -6.46 -9.94 3.74
C TYR A 95 -6.03 -9.13 2.50
N HIS A 96 -4.72 -9.08 2.24
CA HIS A 96 -4.14 -8.39 1.10
C HIS A 96 -4.60 -8.97 -0.26
N MET A 97 -4.68 -10.29 -0.39
CA MET A 97 -5.23 -10.90 -1.62
C MET A 97 -6.72 -10.58 -1.82
N PHE A 98 -7.48 -10.39 -0.75
CA PHE A 98 -8.89 -10.04 -0.84
C PHE A 98 -9.08 -8.57 -1.27
N HIS A 99 -8.19 -7.68 -0.83
CA HIS A 99 -8.06 -6.33 -1.38
C HIS A 99 -7.82 -6.38 -2.91
N HIS A 100 -6.85 -7.15 -3.39
CA HIS A 100 -6.57 -7.25 -4.82
C HIS A 100 -7.71 -7.83 -5.67
N TYR A 101 -8.33 -8.92 -5.21
CA TYR A 101 -9.19 -9.74 -6.07
C TYR A 101 -10.69 -9.59 -5.79
N LYS A 102 -11.09 -8.95 -4.69
CA LYS A 102 -12.49 -8.90 -4.28
C LYS A 102 -12.98 -7.50 -3.91
N ASP A 103 -12.21 -6.73 -3.16
CA ASP A 103 -12.63 -5.42 -2.68
C ASP A 103 -11.45 -4.43 -2.63
N PRO A 104 -11.06 -3.88 -3.80
CA PRO A 104 -9.91 -2.97 -3.90
C PRO A 104 -10.18 -1.57 -3.33
N ASP A 105 -11.42 -1.24 -2.99
CA ASP A 105 -11.78 0.04 -2.36
C ASP A 105 -11.71 -0.03 -0.81
N ASN A 106 -11.30 -1.16 -0.23
CA ASN A 106 -11.10 -1.37 1.21
C ASN A 106 -9.83 -2.21 1.49
N GLY A 107 -9.41 -2.31 2.75
CA GLY A 107 -8.26 -3.14 3.14
C GLY A 107 -6.92 -2.55 2.71
N TYR A 108 -6.69 -1.28 3.00
CA TYR A 108 -5.48 -0.55 2.61
C TYR A 108 -4.25 -0.98 3.45
N GLY A 109 -4.48 -1.58 4.62
CA GLY A 109 -3.43 -2.05 5.51
C GLY A 109 -2.72 -3.31 5.00
N VAL A 110 -1.45 -3.17 4.59
CA VAL A 110 -0.62 -4.30 4.12
C VAL A 110 0.13 -5.00 5.26
N SER A 111 0.85 -4.23 6.08
CA SER A 111 1.62 -4.76 7.22
C SER A 111 0.76 -5.01 8.46
N THR A 112 -0.36 -4.31 8.57
CA THR A 112 -1.35 -4.46 9.64
C THR A 112 -2.69 -3.82 9.21
N PRO A 113 -3.85 -4.39 9.59
CA PRO A 113 -5.17 -3.79 9.33
C PRO A 113 -5.55 -2.70 10.34
N LEU A 114 -4.65 -2.32 11.28
CA LEU A 114 -4.96 -1.39 12.37
C LEU A 114 -5.65 -0.11 11.88
N TRP A 115 -5.10 0.52 10.86
CA TRP A 115 -5.67 1.76 10.32
C TRP A 115 -6.98 1.54 9.56
N ASP A 116 -7.19 0.36 8.97
CA ASP A 116 -8.48 0.03 8.37
C ASP A 116 -9.59 0.00 9.43
N TYR A 117 -9.30 -0.52 10.64
CA TYR A 117 -10.25 -0.47 11.75
C TYR A 117 -10.51 0.97 12.21
N VAL A 118 -9.46 1.78 12.35
CA VAL A 118 -9.58 3.18 12.79
C VAL A 118 -10.42 4.00 11.81
N PHE A 119 -10.23 3.80 10.50
CA PHE A 119 -10.90 4.58 9.45
C PHE A 119 -12.13 3.88 8.85
N GLY A 120 -12.53 2.72 9.36
CA GLY A 120 -13.72 2.00 8.90
C GLY A 120 -13.63 1.47 7.47
N THR A 121 -12.43 1.05 7.04
CA THR A 121 -12.14 0.52 5.69
C THR A 121 -11.74 -0.95 5.74
N THR A 122 -12.21 -1.70 6.75
CA THR A 122 -11.90 -3.11 6.92
C THR A 122 -12.58 -3.99 5.89
N LEU A 123 -11.89 -5.07 5.50
CA LEU A 123 -12.46 -6.06 4.59
C LEU A 123 -13.44 -6.98 5.30
N ASP A 124 -14.63 -7.14 4.71
CA ASP A 124 -15.53 -8.23 5.08
C ASP A 124 -15.14 -9.52 4.34
N MET A 125 -14.22 -10.25 4.98
CA MET A 125 -13.63 -11.49 4.47
C MET A 125 -14.62 -12.68 4.40
N THR A 126 -15.86 -12.48 4.86
CA THR A 126 -16.95 -13.48 4.82
C THR A 126 -17.81 -13.36 3.56
N LYS A 127 -17.77 -12.21 2.86
CA LYS A 127 -18.50 -12.01 1.61
C LYS A 127 -17.96 -12.92 0.51
N ASN A 128 -18.77 -13.89 0.11
CA ASN A 128 -18.60 -14.60 -1.15
C ASN A 128 -19.08 -13.70 -2.29
N HIS A 129 -18.32 -13.69 -3.40
CA HIS A 129 -18.61 -12.89 -4.58
C HIS A 129 -20.06 -13.18 -5.02
N GLN A 130 -20.95 -12.19 -4.94
CA GLN A 130 -22.16 -12.24 -5.72
C GLN A 130 -21.69 -12.14 -7.18
N LYS A 131 -21.84 -13.23 -7.96
CA LYS A 131 -21.70 -13.18 -9.41
C LYS A 131 -22.48 -11.97 -9.89
N LYS A 132 -21.81 -10.93 -10.40
CA LYS A 132 -22.46 -9.96 -11.28
C LYS A 132 -22.99 -10.80 -12.45
N ARG A 133 -24.29 -11.06 -12.44
CA ARG A 133 -24.98 -11.66 -13.60
C ARG A 133 -24.77 -10.67 -14.74
N ALA A 134 -24.01 -11.10 -15.75
CA ALA A 134 -24.00 -10.46 -17.06
C ALA A 134 -25.38 -10.63 -17.70
#